data_AF-A0A3B9NNE4-F1
#
_entry.id   AF-A0A3B9NNE4-F1
#
_cell.length_a   1.000
_cell.length_b   1.000
_cell.length_c   1.000
_cell.angle_alpha   90.00
_cell.angle_beta   90.00
_cell.angle_gamma   90.00
#
_symmetry.space_group_name_H-M   'P 1'
#
loop_
_entity.id
_entity.type
_entity.pdbx_description
1 polymer ?
#
loop_
_entity_poly.entity_id
_entity_poly.type
_entity_poly.pdbx_seq_one_letter_code
_entity_poly.pdbx_strand_id
1 'polypeptide(L)'
;PDDPAIAAQFVLKSSRARSGIQHMLAGFCDPGWHGSRLTLELKNVRQKHRVALWPGLLIGQMVFMPLSDNPDRSYRELGHYNKHETVMPSWETLKVGTGLTV
;
A
#
# COMPACT_ATOMS: atom_id res chain seq x y z
N PRO A 1 12.20 -19.11 -12.09
CA PRO A 1 12.74 -18.95 -10.73
C PRO A 1 12.04 -19.97 -9.82
N ASP A 2 12.79 -20.70 -9.01
CA ASP A 2 12.24 -21.79 -8.17
C ASP A 2 11.51 -21.26 -6.92
N ASP A 3 11.60 -19.96 -6.64
CA ASP A 3 10.88 -19.33 -5.53
C ASP A 3 9.44 -18.93 -5.94
N PRO A 4 8.44 -19.20 -5.07
CA PRO A 4 7.06 -18.83 -5.35
C PRO A 4 6.88 -17.30 -5.39
N ALA A 5 5.93 -16.85 -6.21
CA ALA A 5 5.45 -15.47 -6.15
C ALA A 5 4.98 -15.13 -4.72
N ILE A 6 5.27 -13.90 -4.28
CA ILE A 6 4.95 -13.42 -2.93
C ILE A 6 3.93 -12.30 -3.03
N ALA A 7 2.80 -12.46 -2.34
CA ALA A 7 1.93 -11.35 -1.97
C ALA A 7 2.33 -10.83 -0.58
N ALA A 8 1.96 -9.60 -0.27
CA ALA A 8 2.13 -9.07 1.07
C ALA A 8 0.91 -8.28 1.53
N GLN A 9 0.76 -8.10 2.83
CA GLN A 9 -0.25 -7.22 3.40
C GLN A 9 0.37 -6.31 4.45
N PHE A 10 0.16 -5.01 4.29
CA PHE A 10 0.41 -4.05 5.35
C PHE A 10 -0.67 -4.17 6.42
N VAL A 11 -0.24 -4.25 7.66
CA VAL A 11 -1.10 -4.20 8.84
C VAL A 11 -0.58 -3.16 9.82
N LEU A 12 -1.49 -2.40 10.43
CA LEU A 12 -1.12 -1.44 11.46
C LEU A 12 -0.57 -2.14 12.71
N LYS A 13 0.38 -1.47 13.38
CA LYS A 13 0.75 -1.88 14.74
C LYS A 13 -0.44 -1.71 15.66
N SER A 14 -0.67 -2.66 16.57
CA SER A 14 -1.78 -2.60 17.53
C SER A 14 -1.79 -1.31 18.34
N SER A 15 -0.62 -0.74 18.66
CA SER A 15 -0.52 0.55 19.36
C SER A 15 -1.06 1.73 18.54
N ARG A 16 -0.87 1.74 17.21
CA ARG A 16 -1.39 2.78 16.32
C ARG A 16 -2.90 2.65 16.14
N ALA A 17 -3.37 1.41 15.97
CA ALA A 17 -4.80 1.11 15.96
C ALA A 17 -5.48 1.58 17.26
N ARG A 18 -4.90 1.26 18.43
CA ARG A 18 -5.42 1.70 19.74
C ARG A 18 -5.38 3.22 19.93
N SER A 19 -4.39 3.93 19.36
CA SER A 19 -4.41 5.40 19.35
C SER A 19 -5.53 5.99 18.48
N GLY A 20 -6.13 5.19 17.58
CA GLY A 20 -7.19 5.62 16.66
C GLY A 20 -6.66 6.04 15.29
N ILE A 21 -5.50 5.52 14.88
CA ILE A 21 -5.08 5.55 13.48
C ILE A 21 -5.68 4.34 12.78
N GLN A 22 -6.29 4.57 11.61
CA GLN A 22 -6.73 3.56 10.67
C GLN A 22 -5.98 3.74 9.35
N HIS A 23 -5.88 2.69 8.54
CA HIS A 23 -5.60 2.79 7.11
C HIS A 23 -6.81 2.25 6.33
N MET A 24 -7.08 2.74 5.11
CA MET A 24 -8.14 2.16 4.29
C MET A 24 -7.72 0.77 3.78
N LEU A 25 -8.67 -0.01 3.28
CA LEU A 25 -8.53 -1.45 3.02
C LEU A 25 -7.49 -1.81 1.92
N ALA A 26 -6.86 -0.84 1.26
CA ALA A 26 -5.84 -1.03 0.23
C ALA A 26 -4.45 -1.41 0.77
N GLY A 27 -4.39 -2.23 1.83
CA GLY A 27 -3.12 -2.68 2.42
C GLY A 27 -2.47 -3.87 1.71
N PHE A 28 -3.13 -4.48 0.73
CA PHE A 28 -2.62 -5.66 0.03
C PHE A 28 -1.65 -5.25 -1.09
N CYS A 29 -0.53 -5.97 -1.19
CA CYS A 29 0.49 -5.80 -2.20
C CYS A 29 0.51 -7.05 -3.09
N ASP A 30 0.06 -6.89 -4.33
CA ASP A 30 -0.04 -7.97 -5.29
C ASP A 30 1.35 -8.49 -5.74
N PRO A 31 1.45 -9.77 -6.13
CA PRO A 31 2.72 -10.34 -6.56
C PRO A 31 3.35 -9.64 -7.77
N GLY A 32 4.62 -9.27 -7.61
CA GLY A 32 5.43 -8.57 -8.61
C GLY A 32 5.32 -7.04 -8.56
N TRP A 33 4.58 -6.47 -7.61
CA TRP A 33 4.77 -5.07 -7.23
C TRP A 33 6.23 -4.82 -6.84
N HIS A 34 6.87 -3.82 -7.44
CA HIS A 34 8.32 -3.65 -7.32
C HIS A 34 8.79 -2.21 -7.46
N GLY A 35 9.97 -1.94 -6.89
CA GLY A 35 10.65 -0.65 -6.99
C GLY A 35 9.88 0.51 -6.35
N SER A 36 8.88 0.22 -5.53
CA SER A 36 7.95 1.21 -5.00
C SER A 36 7.98 1.27 -3.48
N ARG A 37 7.58 2.41 -2.94
CA ARG A 37 7.17 2.57 -1.54
C ARG A 37 5.66 2.48 -1.43
N LEU A 38 5.19 1.82 -0.38
CA LEU A 38 3.76 1.67 -0.14
C LEU A 38 3.15 3.01 0.25
N THR A 39 2.18 3.48 -0.52
CA THR A 39 1.37 4.65 -0.15
C THR A 39 0.40 4.26 0.97
N LEU A 40 0.39 5.04 2.05
CA LEU A 40 -0.47 4.79 3.21
C LEU A 40 -1.57 5.85 3.30
N GLU A 41 -2.80 5.39 3.40
CA GLU A 41 -3.99 6.23 3.56
C GLU A 41 -4.37 6.31 5.03
N LEU A 42 -3.65 7.13 5.79
CA LEU A 42 -3.83 7.21 7.24
C LEU A 42 -5.01 8.12 7.62
N LYS A 43 -5.94 7.58 8.41
CA LYS A 43 -7.08 8.33 8.98
C LYS A 43 -7.00 8.34 10.49
N ASN A 44 -7.06 9.53 11.09
CA ASN A 44 -7.41 9.66 12.50
C ASN A 44 -8.93 9.47 12.64
N VAL A 45 -9.36 8.39 13.29
CA VAL A 45 -10.77 8.10 13.54
C VAL A 45 -11.28 8.68 14.87
N ARG A 46 -10.40 9.28 15.67
CA ARG A 46 -10.81 10.01 16.88
C ARG A 46 -11.42 11.36 16.47
N GLN A 47 -12.59 11.69 17.03
CA GLN A 47 -13.27 12.95 16.76
C GLN A 47 -12.70 14.14 17.56
N LYS A 48 -12.26 13.89 18.80
CA LYS A 48 -11.88 14.96 19.77
C LYS A 48 -10.39 15.02 20.08
N HIS A 49 -9.63 13.99 19.72
CA HIS A 49 -8.21 13.89 20.06
C HIS A 49 -7.35 13.88 18.80
N ARG A 50 -6.26 14.64 18.86
CA ARG A 50 -5.22 14.62 17.83
C ARG A 50 -4.31 13.41 18.06
N VAL A 51 -3.83 12.82 16.97
CA VAL A 51 -2.79 11.79 17.01
C VAL A 51 -1.58 12.31 16.26
N ALA A 52 -0.45 12.43 16.94
CA ALA A 52 0.79 12.89 16.32
C ALA A 52 1.41 11.80 15.43
N LEU A 53 1.93 12.24 14.29
CA LEU A 53 2.77 11.45 13.37
C LEU A 53 4.07 12.21 13.16
N TRP A 54 5.18 11.48 13.02
CA TRP A 54 6.48 12.04 12.70
C TRP A 54 7.28 11.06 11.84
N PRO A 55 8.24 11.55 11.03
CA PRO A 55 9.13 10.68 10.26
C PRO A 55 9.87 9.69 11.16
N GLY A 56 9.93 8.43 10.74
CA GLY A 56 10.55 7.34 11.52
C GLY A 56 9.64 6.70 12.58
N LEU A 57 8.44 7.23 12.81
CA LEU A 57 7.45 6.54 13.66
C LEU A 57 7.09 5.18 13.06
N LEU A 58 7.22 4.12 13.87
CA LEU A 58 6.80 2.78 13.47
C LEU A 58 5.27 2.72 13.34
N ILE A 59 4.76 2.71 12.11
CA ILE A 59 3.32 2.78 11.80
C ILE A 59 2.65 1.40 11.68
N GLY A 60 3.34 0.43 11.08
CA GLY A 60 2.81 -0.89 10.76
C GLY A 60 3.90 -1.92 10.49
N GLN A 61 3.50 -3.06 9.94
CA GLN A 61 4.40 -4.09 9.44
C GLN A 61 3.82 -4.75 8.19
N MET A 62 4.67 -5.43 7.42
CA MET A 62 4.27 -6.26 6.28
C MET A 62 4.17 -7.72 6.72
N VAL A 63 3.12 -8.41 6.27
CA VAL A 63 2.96 -9.86 6.35
C VAL A 63 3.15 -10.42 4.95
N PHE A 64 4.13 -11.30 4.76
CA PHE A 64 4.44 -11.89 3.45
C PHE A 64 3.81 -13.27 3.32
N MET A 65 3.21 -13.55 2.16
CA MET A 65 2.45 -14.76 1.88
C MET A 65 2.93 -15.34 0.55
N PRO A 66 3.64 -16.49 0.54
CA PRO A 66 3.95 -17.17 -0.70
C PRO A 66 2.67 -17.73 -1.31
N LEU A 67 2.55 -17.63 -2.63
CA LEU A 67 1.46 -18.23 -3.38
C LEU A 67 1.76 -19.70 -3.65
N SER A 68 0.70 -20.49 -3.85
CA SER A 68 0.81 -21.89 -4.29
C SER A 68 1.25 -22.02 -5.75
N ASP A 69 1.00 -20.99 -6.57
CA ASP A 69 1.42 -20.93 -7.97
C ASP A 69 1.64 -19.46 -8.39
N ASN A 70 2.37 -19.24 -9.47
CA ASN A 70 2.58 -17.92 -10.03
C ASN A 70 1.28 -17.38 -10.66
N PRO A 71 0.97 -16.08 -10.53
CA PRO A 71 -0.18 -15.51 -11.19
C PRO A 71 0.04 -15.48 -12.71
N ASP A 72 -1.01 -15.80 -13.49
CA ASP A 72 -0.98 -15.71 -14.97
C ASP A 72 -0.49 -14.34 -15.46
N ARG A 73 -0.90 -13.28 -14.77
CA ARG A 73 -0.48 -11.90 -15.01
C ARG A 73 -0.06 -11.24 -13.71
N SER A 74 1.17 -10.74 -13.66
CA SER A 74 1.73 -10.10 -12.48
C SER A 74 1.32 -8.62 -12.38
N TYR A 75 1.31 -8.09 -11.15
CA TYR A 75 1.23 -6.65 -10.91
C TYR A 75 2.34 -5.87 -11.63
N ARG A 76 3.50 -6.48 -11.91
CA ARG A 76 4.56 -5.87 -12.73
C ARG A 76 4.06 -5.43 -14.12
N GLU A 77 3.16 -6.20 -14.72
CA GLU A 77 2.62 -5.97 -16.05
C GLU A 77 1.39 -5.04 -15.99
N LEU A 78 0.50 -5.30 -15.05
CA LEU A 78 -0.83 -4.68 -14.98
C LEU A 78 -0.91 -3.43 -14.10
N GLY A 79 -0.05 -3.35 -13.10
CA GLY A 79 -0.17 -2.40 -12.00
C GLY A 79 0.29 -0.99 -12.36
N HIS A 80 -0.46 -0.01 -11.88
CA HIS A 80 -0.19 1.41 -12.11
C HIS A 80 0.84 2.02 -11.16
N TYR A 81 1.18 1.33 -10.05
CA TYR A 81 2.02 1.89 -8.99
C TYR A 81 3.36 1.17 -8.81
N ASN A 82 3.97 0.73 -9.92
CA ASN A 82 5.34 0.21 -9.95
C ASN A 82 6.36 1.36 -10.03
N LYS A 83 7.54 1.18 -9.43
CA LYS A 83 8.67 2.15 -9.47
C LYS A 83 8.37 3.55 -8.90
N HIS A 84 7.50 3.64 -7.90
CA HIS A 84 7.16 4.90 -7.24
C HIS A 84 7.83 5.02 -5.87
N GLU A 85 8.84 5.88 -5.75
CA GLU A 85 9.66 6.00 -4.53
C GLU A 85 9.03 6.87 -3.43
N THR A 86 7.96 7.60 -3.76
CA THR A 86 7.26 8.54 -2.89
C THR A 86 5.76 8.23 -2.85
N VAL A 87 5.02 8.98 -2.04
CA VAL A 87 3.56 8.88 -1.98
C VAL A 87 2.94 9.22 -3.34
N MET A 88 1.98 8.42 -3.78
CA MET A 88 1.29 8.62 -5.04
C MET A 88 -0.17 9.02 -4.83
N PRO A 89 -0.72 9.92 -5.66
CA PRO A 89 -2.15 10.16 -5.69
C PRO A 89 -2.89 8.96 -6.31
N SER A 90 -4.21 8.98 -6.24
CA SER A 90 -5.05 8.03 -6.98
C SER A 90 -4.78 8.10 -8.48
N TRP A 91 -4.79 6.95 -9.14
CA TRP A 91 -4.53 6.81 -10.57
C TRP A 91 -5.54 7.60 -11.42
N GLU A 92 -6.79 7.71 -10.96
CA GLU A 92 -7.80 8.56 -11.58
C GLU A 92 -7.37 10.03 -11.64
N THR A 93 -6.68 10.52 -10.61
CA THR A 93 -6.12 11.88 -10.59
C THR A 93 -4.97 12.03 -11.59
N LEU A 94 -4.15 11.00 -11.76
CA LEU A 94 -3.06 10.99 -12.75
C LEU A 94 -3.59 11.01 -14.19
N LYS A 95 -4.67 10.27 -14.48
CA LYS A 95 -5.27 10.22 -15.83
C LYS A 95 -5.72 11.60 -16.30
N VAL A 96 -6.36 12.38 -15.43
CA VAL A 96 -6.90 13.70 -15.78
C VAL A 96 -5.81 14.67 -16.28
N GLY A 97 -4.57 14.52 -15.82
CA GLY A 97 -3.43 15.32 -16.30
C GLY A 97 -2.84 14.89 -17.65
N THR A 98 -3.23 13.72 -18.17
CA THR A 98 -2.66 13.12 -19.41
C THR A 98 -3.55 13.28 -20.64
N GLY A 99 -4.72 13.92 -20.52
CA GLY A 99 -5.67 14.08 -21.63
C GLY A 99 -6.42 12.79 -22.01
N LEU A 100 -6.14 11.66 -21.35
CA LEU A 100 -6.93 10.43 -21.46
C LEU A 100 -8.20 10.59 -20.62
N THR A 101 -9.27 11.04 -21.25
CA THR A 101 -10.62 11.01 -20.67
C THR A 101 -11.15 9.58 -20.73
N VAL A 102 -11.89 9.18 -19.69
CA VAL A 102 -12.63 7.89 -19.65
C VAL A 102 -13.78 7.95 -20.64
#